data_AF-A0A5N4EL66-F1
#
_entry.id   AF-A0A5N4EL66-F1
#
_cell.length_a   1.000
_cell.length_b   1.000
_cell.length_c   1.000
_cell.angle_alpha   90.00
_cell.angle_beta   90.00
_cell.angle_gamma   90.00
#
_symmetry.space_group_name_H-M   'P 1'
#
loop_
_entity.id
_entity.type
_entity.pdbx_description
1 polymer ?
#
loop_
_entity_poly.entity_id
_entity_poly.type
_entity_poly.pdbx_seq_one_letter_code
_entity_poly.pdbx_strand_id
1 'polypeptide(L)'
;MLSFRLLKKSQFGGEPLSYTRFSLARQVDGDNSHVEMKLAADEEENVDNNTMGNHTSVTKPRRLNGYICYGTTAIIIFFLIGFMIGYLGYCRRAETKAQCERPAGTESPCTEGTESFEPEEHLPETPRLFWADLKSMLSERLDTTDFIGTLRMLNGNSYVPREAGSQKDESLAFFIENQFREFKLSKVWHDEHFVKIQVKDSNAQNSVIIVDSSSGSLIHSVENPEGYVAYSKTTTVTGKLVHANFGTEKDFEDLNTPVNGSLVIVRAGKITFAEKVANAERFSAIGVLIYMDQTKFPVVNANLPVFGHAHRGTGDPYTPGFPSFNHTQFPPSQSSGLPNIPVQTISRAGAEKLFE
;
A
#
# COMPACT_ATOMS: atom_id res chain seq x y z
N MET A 1 39.84 35.75 -7.29
CA MET A 1 39.03 34.94 -8.22
C MET A 1 39.08 33.50 -7.73
N LEU A 2 38.15 33.09 -6.85
CA LEU A 2 38.16 31.76 -6.24
C LEU A 2 37.51 30.73 -7.18
N SER A 3 38.27 29.70 -7.54
CA SER A 3 37.80 28.55 -8.33
C SER A 3 37.70 27.34 -7.41
N PHE A 4 36.48 26.83 -7.21
CA PHE A 4 36.24 25.57 -6.53
C PHE A 4 35.98 24.47 -7.58
N ARG A 5 36.83 23.43 -7.60
CA ARG A 5 36.58 22.20 -8.36
C ARG A 5 36.06 21.14 -7.40
N LEU A 6 34.81 20.69 -7.61
CA LEU A 6 34.20 19.58 -6.88
C LEU A 6 34.31 18.30 -7.72
N LEU A 7 35.03 17.31 -7.18
CA LEU A 7 35.11 15.95 -7.72
C LEU A 7 33.83 15.19 -7.34
N LYS A 8 33.06 14.75 -8.35
CA LYS A 8 31.90 13.88 -8.18
C LYS A 8 32.39 12.43 -8.03
N LYS A 9 32.45 11.92 -6.80
CA LYS A 9 32.71 10.51 -6.52
C LYS A 9 31.42 9.73 -6.78
N SER A 10 31.37 8.90 -7.83
CA SER A 10 30.27 7.96 -7.99
C SER A 10 30.48 6.82 -7.00
N GLN A 11 29.59 6.71 -6.03
CA GLN A 11 29.63 5.67 -5.01
C GLN A 11 28.54 4.65 -5.37
N PHE A 12 28.76 3.88 -6.42
CA PHE A 12 28.02 2.64 -6.64
C PHE A 12 28.58 1.55 -5.72
N GLY A 13 28.30 1.67 -4.42
CA GLY A 13 28.34 0.55 -3.49
C GLY A 13 26.89 0.09 -3.30
N GLY A 14 26.46 -0.88 -4.12
CA GLY A 14 25.13 -1.47 -4.03
C GLY A 14 25.25 -2.95 -3.74
N GLU A 15 24.93 -3.33 -2.51
CA GLU A 15 24.59 -4.71 -2.14
C GLU A 15 23.43 -5.22 -3.03
N PRO A 16 23.34 -6.52 -3.34
CA PRO A 16 22.26 -7.05 -4.16
C PRO A 16 20.94 -6.98 -3.38
N LEU A 17 20.19 -5.89 -3.53
CA LEU A 17 18.79 -5.83 -3.16
C LEU A 17 17.98 -6.54 -4.25
N SER A 18 17.71 -7.83 -4.02
CA SER A 18 16.75 -8.59 -4.81
C SER A 18 15.36 -7.97 -4.63
N TYR A 19 14.83 -7.36 -5.69
CA TYR A 19 13.43 -6.91 -5.74
C TYR A 19 12.53 -8.10 -6.06
N THR A 20 11.77 -8.57 -5.07
CA THR A 20 10.73 -9.59 -5.24
C THR A 20 9.39 -8.96 -4.87
N ARG A 21 8.45 -8.93 -5.83
CA ARG A 21 7.13 -8.26 -5.69
C ARG A 21 6.17 -8.98 -4.73
N PHE A 22 6.51 -10.18 -4.26
CA PHE A 22 5.71 -10.95 -3.32
C PHE A 22 6.61 -11.84 -2.46
N SER A 23 7.17 -11.31 -1.37
CA SER A 23 7.66 -12.04 -0.18
C SER A 23 8.14 -11.02 0.85
N LEU A 24 7.75 -11.20 2.11
CA LEU A 24 7.92 -10.31 3.26
C LEU A 24 6.81 -9.27 3.41
N ALA A 25 5.64 -9.76 3.82
CA ALA A 25 5.09 -9.24 5.07
C ALA A 25 6.27 -9.12 6.04
N ARG A 26 6.64 -7.89 6.37
CA ARG A 26 7.64 -7.61 7.39
C ARG A 26 7.20 -8.42 8.61
N GLN A 27 8.04 -9.36 9.05
CA GLN A 27 7.85 -10.05 10.32
C GLN A 27 7.55 -8.97 11.35
N VAL A 28 6.33 -8.98 11.87
CA VAL A 28 5.87 -8.02 12.86
C VAL A 28 6.32 -8.53 14.22
N ASP A 29 7.64 -8.60 14.43
CA ASP A 29 8.18 -8.68 15.78
C ASP A 29 8.27 -7.25 16.30
N GLY A 30 7.14 -6.79 16.83
CA GLY A 30 6.95 -5.46 17.42
C GLY A 30 5.49 -5.12 17.57
N ASP A 31 4.85 -5.72 18.59
CA ASP A 31 3.62 -5.41 19.37
C ASP A 31 2.60 -4.30 18.97
N ASN A 32 2.62 -3.75 17.76
CA ASN A 32 1.85 -2.55 17.41
C ASN A 32 0.99 -2.66 16.14
N SER A 33 0.79 -3.86 15.59
CA SER A 33 -0.17 -4.11 14.48
C SER A 33 -1.47 -4.77 14.96
N HIS A 34 -2.14 -4.16 15.94
CA HIS A 34 -3.53 -4.52 16.22
C HIS A 34 -4.45 -3.78 15.24
N VAL A 35 -4.54 -4.27 14.00
CA VAL A 35 -5.65 -3.93 13.10
C VAL A 35 -6.61 -5.11 13.11
N GLU A 36 -7.47 -5.14 14.12
CA GLU A 36 -8.52 -6.16 14.24
C GLU A 36 -9.73 -5.73 13.40
N MET A 37 -10.31 -6.69 12.67
CA MET A 37 -11.56 -6.50 11.95
C MET A 37 -12.68 -6.37 12.99
N LYS A 38 -13.32 -5.19 13.08
CA LYS A 38 -14.59 -5.08 13.80
C LYS A 38 -15.66 -5.72 12.92
N LEU A 39 -16.03 -6.96 13.27
CA LEU A 39 -17.24 -7.57 12.74
C LEU A 39 -18.43 -6.72 13.18
N ALA A 40 -19.38 -6.48 12.26
CA ALA A 40 -20.59 -5.72 12.57
C ALA A 40 -21.28 -6.35 13.79
N ALA A 41 -21.47 -5.57 14.85
CA ALA A 41 -22.32 -5.96 15.95
C ALA A 41 -23.77 -5.86 15.45
N ASP A 42 -24.54 -6.94 15.57
CA ASP A 42 -25.99 -6.88 15.42
C ASP A 42 -26.51 -5.89 16.47
N GLU A 43 -27.22 -4.85 16.02
CA GLU A 43 -27.89 -3.92 16.91
C GLU A 43 -29.02 -4.68 17.64
N GLU A 44 -28.83 -4.98 18.93
CA GLU A 44 -29.88 -5.51 19.81
C GLU A 44 -30.92 -4.43 20.09
N GLU A 45 -32.10 -4.54 19.47
CA GLU A 45 -33.31 -3.84 19.92
C GLU A 45 -33.86 -4.51 21.19
N ASN A 46 -33.81 -3.75 22.30
CA ASN A 46 -34.57 -4.02 23.51
C ASN A 46 -36.07 -3.93 23.26
N VAL A 47 -36.80 -5.06 23.31
CA VAL A 47 -38.22 -5.07 23.70
C VAL A 47 -38.51 -6.33 24.53
N ASP A 48 -38.79 -6.12 25.82
CA ASP A 48 -39.42 -7.10 26.70
C ASP A 48 -40.86 -7.40 26.25
N ASN A 49 -41.23 -8.69 26.13
CA ASN A 49 -42.33 -9.29 26.91
C ASN A 49 -42.61 -10.77 26.55
N ASN A 50 -42.82 -11.54 27.61
CA ASN A 50 -43.26 -12.94 27.74
C ASN A 50 -44.14 -13.52 26.62
N THR A 51 -43.94 -14.79 26.25
CA THR A 51 -44.78 -15.96 26.61
C THR A 51 -44.39 -17.21 25.80
N MET A 52 -44.14 -18.32 26.54
CA MET A 52 -44.36 -19.74 26.17
C MET A 52 -43.66 -20.36 24.94
N GLY A 53 -42.68 -21.23 25.24
CA GLY A 53 -42.64 -22.61 24.71
C GLY A 53 -42.16 -22.81 23.27
N ASN A 54 -40.89 -23.20 23.12
CA ASN A 54 -40.51 -24.42 22.40
C ASN A 54 -39.01 -24.70 22.57
N HIS A 55 -38.69 -25.74 23.34
CA HIS A 55 -37.34 -26.30 23.43
C HIS A 55 -36.99 -26.98 22.12
N THR A 56 -36.03 -26.43 21.37
CA THR A 56 -35.34 -27.16 20.30
C THR A 56 -34.03 -27.73 20.85
N SER A 57 -34.07 -29.03 21.13
CA SER A 57 -32.91 -29.82 21.52
C SER A 57 -31.89 -29.87 20.38
N VAL A 58 -30.65 -29.44 20.64
CA VAL A 58 -29.51 -29.65 19.76
C VAL A 58 -29.16 -31.14 19.74
N THR A 59 -29.51 -31.83 18.67
CA THR A 59 -29.07 -33.19 18.38
C THR A 59 -27.59 -33.20 18.01
N LYS A 60 -26.74 -33.75 18.89
CA LYS A 60 -25.34 -34.06 18.56
C LYS A 60 -25.31 -35.12 17.43
N PRO A 61 -24.58 -34.91 16.32
CA PRO A 61 -24.45 -35.92 15.29
C PRO A 61 -23.58 -37.09 15.77
N ARG A 62 -24.10 -38.29 15.55
CA ARG A 62 -23.57 -39.59 15.94
C ARG A 62 -22.33 -39.91 15.08
N ARG A 63 -21.24 -40.35 15.72
CA ARG A 63 -20.00 -40.80 15.04
C ARG A 63 -20.28 -41.97 14.10
N LEU A 64 -20.17 -41.75 12.80
CA LEU A 64 -20.13 -42.80 11.78
C LEU A 64 -19.25 -42.34 10.61
N ASN A 65 -17.92 -42.30 10.77
CA ASN A 65 -17.02 -41.99 9.63
C ASN A 65 -15.58 -42.56 9.79
N GLY A 66 -15.43 -43.72 10.42
CA GLY A 66 -14.13 -44.41 10.48
C GLY A 66 -13.76 -45.09 9.17
N TYR A 67 -14.70 -45.79 8.53
CA TYR A 67 -14.40 -46.65 7.37
C TYR A 67 -14.23 -45.91 6.04
N ILE A 68 -14.87 -44.74 5.87
CA ILE A 68 -14.77 -43.95 4.64
C ILE A 68 -13.39 -43.27 4.52
N CYS A 69 -12.78 -42.89 5.65
CA CYS A 69 -11.46 -42.27 5.68
C CYS A 69 -10.33 -43.24 5.29
N TYR A 70 -10.42 -44.51 5.68
CA TYR A 70 -9.43 -45.53 5.27
C TYR A 70 -9.53 -45.88 3.79
N GLY A 71 -10.74 -45.88 3.22
CA GLY A 71 -10.95 -46.11 1.79
C GLY A 71 -10.32 -45.02 0.92
N THR A 72 -10.53 -43.75 1.26
CA THR A 72 -9.91 -42.63 0.53
C THR A 72 -8.39 -42.62 0.67
N THR A 73 -7.87 -42.94 1.85
CA THR A 73 -6.42 -43.04 2.09
C THR A 73 -5.77 -44.15 1.26
N ALA A 74 -6.43 -45.32 1.14
CA ALA A 74 -5.92 -46.43 0.33
C ALA A 74 -5.85 -46.05 -1.17
N ILE A 75 -6.85 -45.36 -1.71
CA ILE A 75 -6.87 -44.92 -3.11
C ILE A 75 -5.73 -43.94 -3.40
N ILE A 76 -5.48 -42.99 -2.50
CA ILE A 76 -4.37 -42.03 -2.64
C ILE A 76 -3.02 -42.75 -2.64
N ILE A 77 -2.83 -43.74 -1.76
CA ILE A 77 -1.59 -44.52 -1.70
C ILE A 77 -1.38 -45.32 -3.00
N PHE A 78 -2.41 -45.96 -3.55
CA PHE A 78 -2.30 -46.67 -4.83
C PHE A 78 -1.94 -45.73 -5.99
N PHE A 79 -2.50 -44.51 -6.01
CA PHE A 79 -2.17 -43.52 -7.02
C PHE A 79 -0.71 -43.04 -6.91
N LEU A 80 -0.21 -42.81 -5.69
CA LEU A 80 1.17 -42.41 -5.45
C LEU A 80 2.16 -43.53 -5.82
N ILE A 81 1.84 -44.79 -5.53
CA ILE A 81 2.68 -45.93 -5.93
C ILE A 81 2.73 -46.03 -7.46
N GLY A 82 1.59 -45.89 -8.15
CA GLY A 82 1.53 -45.88 -9.61
C GLY A 82 2.33 -44.73 -10.22
N PHE A 83 2.23 -43.54 -9.64
CA PHE A 83 3.02 -42.37 -10.06
C PHE A 83 4.52 -42.61 -9.89
N MET A 84 4.96 -43.19 -8.76
CA MET A 84 6.38 -43.50 -8.52
C MET A 84 6.93 -44.57 -9.48
N ILE A 85 6.13 -45.60 -9.80
CA ILE A 85 6.51 -46.63 -10.78
C ILE A 85 6.60 -46.00 -12.18
N GLY A 86 5.65 -45.13 -12.55
CA GLY A 86 5.67 -44.40 -13.82
C GLY A 86 6.86 -43.43 -13.92
N TYR A 87 7.19 -42.74 -12.83
CA TYR A 87 8.33 -41.84 -12.74
C TYR A 87 9.66 -42.59 -12.87
N LEU A 88 9.82 -43.74 -12.19
CA LEU A 88 11.01 -44.59 -12.34
C LEU A 88 11.15 -45.16 -13.77
N GLY A 89 10.03 -45.53 -14.41
CA GLY A 89 10.01 -45.94 -15.82
C GLY A 89 10.40 -44.80 -16.77
N TYR A 90 9.98 -43.56 -16.48
CA TYR A 90 10.37 -42.37 -17.23
C TYR A 90 11.86 -42.04 -17.05
N CYS A 91 12.38 -42.06 -15.82
CA CYS A 91 13.80 -41.84 -15.54
C CYS A 91 14.69 -42.89 -16.23
N ARG A 92 14.28 -44.17 -16.25
CA ARG A 92 15.02 -45.22 -16.96
C ARG A 92 15.06 -45.01 -18.48
N ARG A 93 14.03 -44.40 -19.07
CA ARG A 93 14.02 -43.97 -20.48
C ARG A 93 14.83 -42.70 -20.73
N ALA A 94 14.92 -41.81 -19.75
CA ALA A 94 15.74 -40.60 -19.82
C ALA A 94 17.24 -40.94 -19.76
N GLU A 95 17.64 -41.94 -18.98
CA GLU A 95 19.04 -42.42 -18.93
C GLU A 95 19.47 -43.11 -20.24
N THR A 96 18.58 -43.85 -20.92
CA THR A 96 18.91 -44.44 -22.24
C THR A 96 19.11 -43.42 -23.35
N LYS A 97 18.70 -42.16 -23.18
CA LYS A 97 18.99 -41.07 -24.14
C LYS A 97 20.29 -40.33 -23.83
N ALA A 98 21.00 -40.68 -22.75
CA ALA A 98 22.23 -40.00 -22.30
C ALA A 98 23.52 -40.81 -22.51
N GLN A 99 23.49 -41.95 -23.20
CA GLN A 99 24.70 -42.64 -23.66
C GLN A 99 24.91 -42.40 -25.16
N CYS A 100 25.68 -41.36 -25.48
CA CYS A 100 26.40 -41.29 -26.76
C CYS A 100 27.31 -42.51 -26.89
N GLU A 101 27.10 -43.29 -27.94
CA GLU A 101 27.96 -44.38 -28.36
C GLU A 101 29.40 -43.87 -28.62
N ARG A 102 30.38 -44.46 -27.92
CA ARG A 102 31.76 -44.54 -28.41
C ARG A 102 31.85 -45.75 -29.34
N PRO A 103 32.30 -45.64 -30.59
CA PRO A 103 32.65 -46.81 -31.37
C PRO A 103 34.11 -47.20 -31.08
N ALA A 104 34.29 -48.35 -30.41
CA ALA A 104 35.51 -49.13 -30.49
C ALA A 104 35.50 -49.87 -31.84
N GLY A 105 36.62 -49.83 -32.56
CA GLY A 105 36.73 -50.38 -33.92
C GLY A 105 36.69 -51.90 -33.98
N THR A 106 36.29 -52.43 -35.15
CA THR A 106 36.81 -53.65 -35.80
C THR A 106 36.33 -53.65 -37.27
N GLU A 107 37.28 -53.55 -38.19
CA GLU A 107 37.41 -54.15 -39.54
C GLU A 107 36.17 -54.41 -40.46
N SER A 108 36.05 -53.59 -41.52
CA SER A 108 35.81 -53.86 -42.98
C SER A 108 34.73 -54.85 -43.52
N PRO A 109 34.29 -54.78 -44.82
CA PRO A 109 34.51 -53.77 -45.87
C PRO A 109 33.24 -53.23 -46.60
N CYS A 110 33.40 -52.02 -47.15
CA CYS A 110 32.84 -51.43 -48.38
C CYS A 110 31.40 -51.76 -48.81
N THR A 111 30.54 -50.72 -48.87
CA THR A 111 29.63 -50.50 -50.00
C THR A 111 29.37 -49.00 -50.14
N GLU A 112 29.58 -48.49 -51.36
CA GLU A 112 29.35 -47.11 -51.77
C GLU A 112 27.87 -46.71 -51.62
N GLY A 113 27.64 -45.52 -51.07
CA GLY A 113 26.33 -44.89 -50.96
C GLY A 113 26.51 -43.39 -50.85
N THR A 114 26.51 -42.73 -52.00
CA THR A 114 26.50 -41.28 -52.16
C THR A 114 25.26 -40.70 -51.50
N GLU A 115 25.40 -39.96 -50.39
CA GLU A 115 24.40 -39.00 -49.96
C GLU A 115 25.07 -37.65 -49.66
N SER A 116 24.47 -36.64 -50.27
CA SER A 116 24.85 -35.24 -50.32
C SER A 116 24.83 -34.58 -48.95
N PHE A 117 25.88 -33.81 -48.66
CA PHE A 117 25.92 -32.85 -47.57
C PHE A 117 24.91 -31.71 -47.85
N GLU A 118 23.77 -31.72 -47.16
CA GLU A 118 22.97 -30.52 -46.93
C GLU A 118 23.71 -29.66 -45.89
N PRO A 119 23.92 -28.35 -46.11
CA PRO A 119 24.54 -27.50 -45.10
C PRO A 119 23.53 -27.25 -43.97
N GLU A 120 23.92 -27.55 -42.73
CA GLU A 120 23.19 -27.10 -41.53
C GLU A 120 22.96 -25.59 -41.62
N GLU A 121 21.69 -25.18 -41.74
CA GLU A 121 21.28 -23.79 -41.56
C GLU A 121 21.79 -23.30 -40.20
N HIS A 122 22.78 -22.41 -40.24
CA HIS A 122 23.22 -21.65 -39.07
C HIS A 122 22.05 -20.81 -38.55
N LEU A 123 21.38 -21.31 -37.52
CA LEU A 123 20.55 -20.46 -36.66
C LEU A 123 21.46 -19.36 -36.10
N PRO A 124 21.12 -18.07 -36.27
CA PRO A 124 21.95 -17.00 -35.73
C PRO A 124 22.01 -17.14 -34.22
N GLU A 125 23.20 -17.44 -33.68
CA GLU A 125 23.45 -17.39 -32.25
C GLU A 125 23.13 -15.98 -31.77
N THR A 126 22.02 -15.82 -31.05
CA THR A 126 21.70 -14.54 -30.41
C THR A 126 22.85 -14.20 -29.46
N PRO A 127 23.52 -13.05 -29.61
CA PRO A 127 24.65 -12.70 -28.76
C PRO A 127 24.20 -12.68 -27.31
N ARG A 128 24.86 -13.48 -26.47
CA ARG A 128 24.57 -13.54 -25.04
C ARG A 128 25.08 -12.28 -24.38
N LEU A 129 24.17 -11.44 -23.90
CA LEU A 129 24.48 -10.24 -23.13
C LEU A 129 24.81 -10.63 -21.68
N PHE A 130 25.88 -10.07 -21.13
CA PHE A 130 26.24 -10.21 -19.73
C PHE A 130 25.84 -8.97 -18.93
N TRP A 131 25.91 -9.07 -17.60
CA TRP A 131 25.52 -7.97 -16.70
C TRP A 131 26.27 -6.66 -16.99
N ALA A 132 27.57 -6.74 -17.33
CA ALA A 132 28.37 -5.57 -17.66
C ALA A 132 27.83 -4.84 -18.89
N ASP A 133 27.42 -5.60 -19.91
CA ASP A 133 26.84 -5.06 -21.14
C ASP A 133 25.50 -4.38 -20.86
N LEU A 134 24.61 -5.06 -20.12
CA LEU A 134 23.30 -4.51 -19.74
C LEU A 134 23.42 -3.22 -18.91
N LYS A 135 24.36 -3.20 -17.96
CA LYS A 135 24.64 -2.01 -17.15
C LYS A 135 25.14 -0.85 -18.00
N SER A 136 26.06 -1.12 -18.93
CA SER A 136 26.59 -0.11 -19.84
C SER A 136 25.50 0.45 -20.75
N MET A 137 24.70 -0.43 -21.36
CA MET A 137 23.59 -0.05 -22.23
C MET A 137 22.53 0.76 -21.47
N LEU A 138 22.18 0.37 -20.24
CA LEU A 138 21.23 1.13 -19.43
C LEU A 138 21.78 2.52 -19.08
N SER A 139 23.06 2.62 -18.71
CA SER A 139 23.69 3.91 -18.40
C SER A 139 23.61 4.87 -19.58
N GLU A 140 24.00 4.41 -20.78
CA GLU A 140 23.96 5.21 -22.01
C GLU A 140 22.52 5.70 -22.32
N ARG A 141 21.52 4.84 -22.15
CA ARG A 141 20.12 5.21 -22.36
C ARG A 141 19.64 6.22 -21.33
N LEU A 142 19.98 6.05 -20.05
CA LEU A 142 19.61 7.00 -19.00
C LEU A 142 20.26 8.37 -19.22
N ASP A 143 21.50 8.42 -19.72
CA ASP A 143 22.23 9.67 -19.99
C ASP A 143 21.59 10.49 -21.13
N THR A 144 20.92 9.82 -22.06
CA THR A 144 20.22 10.47 -23.19
C THR A 144 18.74 10.78 -22.94
N THR A 145 18.18 10.30 -21.83
CA THR A 145 16.73 10.40 -21.55
C THR A 145 16.36 11.75 -20.93
N ASP A 146 15.36 12.45 -21.49
CA ASP A 146 14.85 13.70 -20.93
C ASP A 146 13.73 13.48 -19.91
N PHE A 147 14.11 13.32 -18.65
CA PHE A 147 13.16 13.23 -17.54
C PHE A 147 12.45 14.56 -17.23
N ILE A 148 13.10 15.70 -17.47
CA ILE A 148 12.58 17.01 -17.11
C ILE A 148 11.46 17.43 -18.04
N GLY A 149 11.58 17.12 -19.34
CA GLY A 149 10.52 17.30 -20.33
C GLY A 149 9.24 16.57 -19.93
N THR A 150 9.34 15.29 -19.56
CA THR A 150 8.20 14.51 -19.09
C THR A 150 7.59 15.10 -17.82
N LEU A 151 8.40 15.47 -16.82
CA LEU A 151 7.88 16.09 -15.59
C LEU A 151 7.15 17.41 -15.87
N ARG A 152 7.66 18.24 -16.79
CA ARG A 152 7.00 19.48 -17.19
C ARG A 152 5.67 19.24 -17.88
N MET A 153 5.62 18.27 -18.79
CA MET A 153 4.40 17.86 -19.48
C MET A 153 3.34 17.35 -18.48
N LEU A 154 3.75 16.51 -17.53
CA LEU A 154 2.86 15.98 -16.48
C LEU A 154 2.35 17.06 -15.52
N ASN A 155 3.09 18.16 -15.33
CA ASN A 155 2.64 19.30 -14.54
C ASN A 155 1.90 20.37 -15.37
N GLY A 156 1.55 20.08 -16.63
CA GLY A 156 0.67 20.92 -17.43
C GLY A 156 -0.78 20.89 -16.96
N ASN A 157 -1.58 21.88 -17.40
CA ASN A 157 -2.98 22.05 -17.01
C ASN A 157 -3.87 20.83 -17.32
N SER A 158 -3.48 20.00 -18.28
CA SER A 158 -4.21 18.78 -18.67
C SER A 158 -4.32 17.76 -17.53
N TYR A 159 -3.35 17.72 -16.61
CA TYR A 159 -3.26 16.67 -15.57
C TYR A 159 -3.16 17.22 -14.14
N VAL A 160 -3.43 18.51 -13.92
CA VAL A 160 -3.36 19.15 -12.60
C VAL A 160 -4.63 19.94 -12.32
N PRO A 161 -5.27 19.82 -11.14
CA PRO A 161 -5.00 18.84 -10.08
C PRO A 161 -5.45 17.42 -10.50
N ARG A 162 -4.75 16.41 -10.00
CA ARG A 162 -4.99 14.98 -10.29
C ARG A 162 -5.30 14.25 -8.98
N GLU A 163 -6.39 14.62 -8.35
CA GLU A 163 -6.88 13.91 -7.17
C GLU A 163 -7.35 12.51 -7.57
N ALA A 164 -7.22 11.54 -6.67
CA ALA A 164 -7.55 10.15 -6.94
C ALA A 164 -9.01 10.00 -7.38
N GLY A 165 -9.22 9.37 -8.54
CA GLY A 165 -10.56 9.17 -9.11
C GLY A 165 -11.15 10.40 -9.82
N SER A 166 -10.37 11.48 -9.98
CA SER A 166 -10.78 12.64 -10.78
C SER A 166 -10.61 12.38 -12.28
N GLN A 167 -11.33 13.13 -13.12
CA GLN A 167 -11.21 13.02 -14.58
C GLN A 167 -9.77 13.23 -15.09
N LYS A 168 -8.99 14.09 -14.42
CA LYS A 168 -7.59 14.38 -14.79
C LYS A 168 -6.64 13.26 -14.41
N ASP A 169 -6.90 12.56 -13.30
CA ASP A 169 -6.20 11.35 -12.89
C ASP A 169 -6.47 10.22 -13.89
N GLU A 170 -7.73 10.00 -14.26
CA GLU A 170 -8.12 9.03 -15.29
C GLU A 170 -7.49 9.35 -16.66
N SER A 171 -7.50 10.62 -17.08
CA SER A 171 -6.87 11.06 -18.33
C SER A 171 -5.36 10.78 -18.34
N LEU A 172 -4.70 10.94 -17.19
CA LEU A 172 -3.28 10.61 -17.04
C LEU A 172 -3.04 9.09 -17.09
N ALA A 173 -3.93 8.29 -16.50
CA ALA A 173 -3.86 6.83 -16.58
C ALA A 173 -3.93 6.34 -18.04
N PHE A 174 -4.89 6.84 -18.83
CA PHE A 174 -4.98 6.52 -20.26
C PHE A 174 -3.79 7.02 -21.07
N PHE A 175 -3.25 8.20 -20.72
CA PHE A 175 -2.02 8.67 -21.34
C PHE A 175 -0.86 7.70 -21.11
N ILE A 176 -0.64 7.24 -19.87
CA ILE A 176 0.41 6.26 -19.53
C ILE A 176 0.16 4.92 -20.23
N GLU A 177 -1.09 4.46 -20.27
CA GLU A 177 -1.47 3.23 -20.97
C GLU A 177 -1.09 3.30 -22.46
N ASN A 178 -1.40 4.40 -23.13
CA ASN A 178 -1.05 4.62 -24.52
C ASN A 178 0.47 4.68 -24.72
N GLN A 179 1.21 5.33 -23.82
CA GLN A 179 2.68 5.33 -23.87
C GLN A 179 3.25 3.91 -23.76
N PHE A 180 2.71 3.06 -22.87
CA PHE A 180 3.14 1.66 -22.77
C PHE A 180 2.84 0.85 -24.03
N ARG A 181 1.72 1.13 -24.71
CA ARG A 181 1.39 0.53 -26.02
C ARG A 181 2.35 1.01 -27.10
N GLU A 182 2.69 2.29 -27.13
CA GLU A 182 3.68 2.87 -28.05
C GLU A 182 5.08 2.28 -27.86
N PHE A 183 5.48 1.98 -26.62
CA PHE A 183 6.72 1.28 -26.30
C PHE A 183 6.72 -0.21 -26.69
N LYS A 184 5.60 -0.73 -27.21
CA LYS A 184 5.43 -2.11 -27.67
C LYS A 184 5.72 -3.13 -26.56
N LEU A 185 5.35 -2.81 -25.32
CA LEU A 185 5.40 -3.77 -24.22
C LEU A 185 4.46 -4.95 -24.52
N SER A 186 4.84 -6.16 -24.11
CA SER A 186 4.15 -7.39 -24.54
C SER A 186 2.68 -7.46 -24.12
N LYS A 187 2.34 -6.92 -22.95
CA LYS A 187 0.97 -6.86 -22.42
C LYS A 187 0.76 -5.53 -21.69
N VAL A 188 -0.36 -4.87 -21.98
CA VAL A 188 -0.79 -3.63 -21.34
C VAL A 188 -2.28 -3.75 -21.04
N TRP A 189 -2.65 -3.54 -19.77
CA TRP A 189 -4.02 -3.60 -19.26
C TRP A 189 -4.17 -2.57 -18.13
N HIS A 190 -5.40 -2.14 -17.86
CA HIS A 190 -5.74 -1.39 -16.66
C HIS A 190 -6.45 -2.28 -15.63
N ASP A 191 -6.43 -1.84 -14.38
CA ASP A 191 -7.02 -2.53 -13.24
C ASP A 191 -7.85 -1.50 -12.47
N GLU A 192 -9.17 -1.71 -12.41
CA GLU A 192 -10.14 -0.75 -11.87
C GLU A 192 -10.68 -1.23 -10.52
N HIS A 193 -10.68 -0.34 -9.53
CA HIS A 193 -11.18 -0.61 -8.19
C HIS A 193 -12.11 0.50 -7.73
N PHE A 194 -13.24 0.12 -7.13
CA PHE A 194 -14.21 1.05 -6.56
C PHE A 194 -13.95 1.17 -5.07
N VAL A 195 -13.17 2.19 -4.68
CA VAL A 195 -12.81 2.44 -3.28
C VAL A 195 -13.54 3.65 -2.72
N LYS A 196 -13.86 3.63 -1.43
CA LYS A 196 -14.51 4.77 -0.77
C LYS A 196 -13.47 5.72 -0.17
N ILE A 197 -13.28 6.86 -0.83
CA ILE A 197 -12.42 7.95 -0.34
C ILE A 197 -13.24 9.03 0.38
N GLN A 198 -12.60 9.74 1.32
CA GLN A 198 -13.18 10.93 1.93
C GLN A 198 -12.66 12.18 1.23
N VAL A 199 -13.57 13.08 0.88
CA VAL A 199 -13.29 14.40 0.30
C VAL A 199 -13.90 15.49 1.19
N LYS A 200 -13.52 16.74 0.96
CA LYS A 200 -14.14 17.88 1.65
C LYS A 200 -15.60 18.01 1.23
N ASP A 201 -16.45 18.41 2.17
CA ASP A 201 -17.84 18.76 1.86
C ASP A 201 -17.90 20.12 1.16
N SER A 202 -18.61 20.18 0.04
CA SER A 202 -18.85 21.42 -0.72
C SER A 202 -19.79 22.37 0.01
N ASN A 203 -20.65 21.86 0.88
CA ASN A 203 -21.69 22.63 1.58
C ASN A 203 -21.27 23.07 2.99
N ALA A 204 -20.28 22.40 3.58
CA ALA A 204 -19.78 22.69 4.92
C ALA A 204 -18.26 22.84 4.91
N GLN A 205 -17.79 24.08 5.08
CA GLN A 205 -16.35 24.35 5.17
C GLN A 205 -15.82 24.01 6.56
N ASN A 206 -14.70 23.29 6.60
CA ASN A 206 -13.94 23.09 7.83
C ASN A 206 -13.40 24.45 8.32
N SER A 207 -13.51 24.71 9.61
CA SER A 207 -13.07 25.96 10.23
C SER A 207 -12.41 25.70 11.57
N VAL A 208 -11.48 26.58 11.93
CA VAL A 208 -10.84 26.63 13.25
C VAL A 208 -11.11 28.00 13.83
N ILE A 209 -11.74 28.03 15.01
CA ILE A 209 -12.19 29.24 15.68
C ILE A 209 -11.76 29.25 17.13
N ILE A 210 -11.44 30.42 17.66
CA ILE A 210 -11.22 30.65 19.08
C ILE A 210 -12.52 31.17 19.67
N VAL A 211 -13.02 30.49 20.69
CA VAL A 211 -14.27 30.81 21.39
C VAL A 211 -14.00 31.10 22.86
N ASP A 212 -14.80 32.00 23.43
CA ASP A 212 -14.76 32.32 24.85
C ASP A 212 -15.33 31.16 25.67
N SER A 213 -14.55 30.69 26.65
CA SER A 213 -14.95 29.60 27.54
C SER A 213 -16.19 29.91 28.39
N SER A 214 -16.48 31.19 28.63
CA SER A 214 -17.57 31.63 29.52
C SER A 214 -18.88 31.94 28.79
N SER A 215 -18.79 32.55 27.60
CA SER A 215 -19.95 32.99 26.83
C SER A 215 -20.28 32.10 25.62
N GLY A 216 -19.36 31.20 25.22
CA GLY A 216 -19.45 30.45 23.98
C GLY A 216 -19.44 31.34 22.72
N SER A 217 -19.22 32.64 22.90
CA SER A 217 -19.20 33.62 21.82
C SER A 217 -17.91 33.46 21.01
N LEU A 218 -18.01 33.67 19.71
CA LEU A 218 -16.87 33.69 18.81
C LEU A 218 -15.99 34.89 19.15
N ILE A 219 -14.75 34.62 19.57
CA ILE A 219 -13.75 35.66 19.80
C ILE A 219 -13.08 36.00 18.49
N HIS A 220 -12.55 34.98 17.80
CA HIS A 220 -11.72 35.19 16.61
C HIS A 220 -11.79 33.97 15.66
N SER A 221 -11.99 34.22 14.36
CA SER A 221 -11.86 33.18 13.34
C SER A 221 -10.40 33.02 12.95
N VAL A 222 -9.82 31.83 13.17
CA VAL A 222 -8.39 31.59 12.95
C VAL A 222 -8.12 31.38 11.46
N GLU A 223 -8.77 30.36 10.90
CA GLU A 223 -8.58 29.91 9.52
C GLU A 223 -9.76 29.03 9.08
N ASN A 224 -10.08 29.07 7.79
CA ASN A 224 -10.88 28.07 7.09
C ASN A 224 -9.93 27.28 6.18
N PRO A 225 -9.34 26.16 6.66
CA PRO A 225 -8.24 25.53 5.94
C PRO A 225 -8.70 25.01 4.57
N GLU A 226 -7.96 25.31 3.51
CA GLU A 226 -8.22 24.74 2.18
C GLU A 226 -7.82 23.25 2.14
N GLY A 227 -6.79 22.87 2.87
CA GLY A 227 -6.39 21.48 3.09
C GLY A 227 -7.34 20.71 4.01
N TYR A 228 -7.22 19.39 4.03
CA TYR A 228 -7.95 18.51 4.94
C TYR A 228 -7.19 17.22 5.20
N VAL A 229 -7.64 16.47 6.22
CA VAL A 229 -7.14 15.13 6.51
C VAL A 229 -8.20 14.11 6.11
N ALA A 230 -7.92 13.32 5.09
CA ALA A 230 -8.77 12.21 4.68
C ALA A 230 -8.90 11.17 5.81
N TYR A 231 -10.08 10.58 5.91
CA TYR A 231 -10.49 9.65 6.97
C TYR A 231 -10.65 10.27 8.36
N SER A 232 -10.63 11.61 8.48
CA SER A 232 -10.98 12.30 9.72
C SER A 232 -12.45 12.09 10.08
N LYS A 233 -12.74 11.93 11.37
CA LYS A 233 -14.12 11.90 11.85
C LYS A 233 -14.81 13.25 11.63
N THR A 234 -16.02 13.21 11.07
CA THR A 234 -16.85 14.39 10.87
C THR A 234 -17.58 14.75 12.17
N THR A 235 -17.00 15.63 12.97
CA THR A 235 -17.62 16.14 14.19
C THR A 235 -17.01 17.48 14.59
N THR A 236 -17.76 18.26 15.36
CA THR A 236 -17.31 19.54 15.91
C THR A 236 -17.02 19.36 17.38
N VAL A 237 -15.82 19.77 17.80
CA VAL A 237 -15.37 19.67 19.20
C VAL A 237 -14.81 21.00 19.65
N THR A 238 -14.99 21.31 20.93
CA THR A 238 -14.46 22.52 21.56
C THR A 238 -13.74 22.09 22.83
N GLY A 239 -12.52 22.56 23.02
CA GLY A 239 -11.72 22.23 24.19
C GLY A 239 -10.49 23.12 24.32
N LYS A 240 -9.71 22.91 25.38
CA LYS A 240 -8.43 23.59 25.58
C LYS A 240 -7.44 23.13 24.52
N LEU A 241 -6.58 24.03 24.06
CA LEU A 241 -5.53 23.69 23.10
C LEU A 241 -4.23 23.36 23.84
N VAL A 242 -3.63 22.21 23.52
CA VAL A 242 -2.37 21.75 24.11
C VAL A 242 -1.37 21.41 23.01
N HIS A 243 -0.16 21.91 23.09
CA HIS A 243 0.91 21.60 22.13
C HIS A 243 1.65 20.33 22.55
N ALA A 244 1.69 19.33 21.67
CA ALA A 244 2.35 18.04 21.91
C ALA A 244 3.51 17.80 20.93
N ASN A 245 4.26 18.85 20.56
CA ASN A 245 5.44 18.77 19.69
C ASN A 245 5.20 17.97 18.39
N PHE A 246 5.81 16.78 18.23
CA PHE A 246 5.61 15.93 17.04
C PHE A 246 4.49 14.89 17.22
N GLY A 247 3.83 14.82 18.38
CA GLY A 247 2.78 13.85 18.68
C GLY A 247 3.30 12.41 18.80
N THR A 248 4.59 12.21 19.08
CA THR A 248 5.10 10.88 19.42
C THR A 248 4.62 10.45 20.80
N GLU A 249 4.58 9.16 21.08
CA GLU A 249 4.17 8.64 22.40
C GLU A 249 4.97 9.30 23.53
N LYS A 250 6.29 9.43 23.36
CA LYS A 250 7.17 10.15 24.29
C LYS A 250 6.82 11.62 24.46
N ASP A 251 6.44 12.31 23.38
CA ASP A 251 6.03 13.73 23.48
C ASP A 251 4.76 13.89 24.35
N PHE A 252 3.89 12.89 24.40
CA PHE A 252 2.71 12.89 25.28
C PHE A 252 3.04 12.47 26.72
N GLU A 253 3.96 11.52 26.91
CA GLU A 253 4.43 11.11 28.25
C GLU A 253 5.23 12.21 28.96
N ASP A 254 6.07 12.94 28.22
CA ASP A 254 6.90 14.01 28.74
C ASP A 254 6.11 15.32 28.98
N LEU A 255 4.81 15.33 28.68
CA LEU A 255 3.99 16.52 28.75
C LEU A 255 3.48 16.76 30.18
N ASN A 256 3.82 17.92 30.75
CA ASN A 256 3.38 18.30 32.09
C ASN A 256 1.86 18.59 32.19
N THR A 257 1.21 18.86 31.06
CA THR A 257 -0.21 19.24 31.00
C THR A 257 -1.05 18.05 30.53
N PRO A 258 -2.13 17.66 31.25
CA PRO A 258 -2.99 16.58 30.80
C PRO A 258 -3.73 16.95 29.51
N VAL A 259 -3.72 16.07 28.51
CA VAL A 259 -4.42 16.25 27.22
C VAL A 259 -5.85 15.69 27.22
N ASN A 260 -6.27 15.03 28.30
CA ASN A 260 -7.60 14.44 28.41
C ASN A 260 -8.69 15.53 28.23
N GLY A 261 -9.60 15.32 27.28
CA GLY A 261 -10.67 16.28 26.97
C GLY A 261 -10.19 17.54 26.25
N SER A 262 -8.95 17.56 25.73
CA SER A 262 -8.34 18.72 25.08
C SER A 262 -8.12 18.51 23.59
N LEU A 263 -8.08 19.61 22.85
CA LEU A 263 -7.57 19.68 21.48
C LEU A 263 -6.05 19.68 21.51
N VAL A 264 -5.42 18.91 20.63
CA VAL A 264 -3.97 18.83 20.56
C VAL A 264 -3.46 19.43 19.26
N ILE A 265 -2.47 20.31 19.33
CA ILE A 265 -1.75 20.83 18.17
C ILE A 265 -0.36 20.16 18.06
N VAL A 266 -0.07 19.62 16.88
CA VAL A 266 1.16 18.87 16.59
C VAL A 266 1.81 19.32 15.28
N ARG A 267 3.13 19.19 15.23
CA ARG A 267 3.96 19.46 14.04
C ARG A 267 3.97 18.26 13.10
N ALA A 268 3.95 18.51 11.80
CA ALA A 268 4.10 17.49 10.79
C ALA A 268 5.50 16.82 10.83
N GLY A 269 5.56 15.54 10.42
CA GLY A 269 6.78 14.73 10.31
C GLY A 269 7.16 13.93 11.57
N LYS A 270 8.34 13.29 11.54
CA LYS A 270 8.80 12.18 12.42
C LYS A 270 7.95 10.91 12.31
N ILE A 271 6.65 11.03 12.53
CA ILE A 271 5.64 9.95 12.44
C ILE A 271 4.51 10.38 11.50
N THR A 272 3.71 9.43 11.03
CA THR A 272 2.57 9.65 10.14
C THR A 272 1.43 10.40 10.85
N PHE A 273 0.50 10.98 10.08
CA PHE A 273 -0.67 11.65 10.67
C PHE A 273 -1.56 10.65 11.41
N ALA A 274 -1.74 9.46 10.85
CA ALA A 274 -2.46 8.36 11.48
C ALA A 274 -1.90 7.99 12.86
N GLU A 275 -0.57 7.89 13.00
CA GLU A 275 0.07 7.60 14.29
C GLU A 275 -0.08 8.75 15.29
N LYS A 276 0.05 10.01 14.86
CA LYS A 276 -0.17 11.18 15.74
C LYS A 276 -1.57 11.16 16.34
N VAL A 277 -2.57 10.86 15.50
CA VAL A 277 -3.97 10.83 15.89
C VAL A 277 -4.23 9.65 16.82
N ALA A 278 -3.73 8.45 16.49
CA ALA A 278 -3.86 7.28 17.36
C ALA A 278 -3.22 7.51 18.75
N ASN A 279 -2.08 8.17 18.81
CA ASN A 279 -1.46 8.55 20.08
C ASN A 279 -2.35 9.55 20.84
N ALA A 280 -2.81 10.62 20.18
CA ALA A 280 -3.68 11.61 20.81
C ALA A 280 -4.97 10.99 21.38
N GLU A 281 -5.59 10.07 20.63
CA GLU A 281 -6.77 9.31 21.08
C GLU A 281 -6.47 8.44 22.30
N ARG A 282 -5.30 7.78 22.33
CA ARG A 282 -4.88 6.95 23.47
C ARG A 282 -4.73 7.77 24.76
N PHE A 283 -4.37 9.04 24.66
CA PHE A 283 -4.32 9.97 25.78
C PHE A 283 -5.62 10.78 25.97
N SER A 284 -6.73 10.31 25.39
CA SER A 284 -8.07 10.90 25.51
C SER A 284 -8.19 12.35 25.02
N ALA A 285 -7.40 12.74 24.03
CA ALA A 285 -7.62 13.98 23.30
C ALA A 285 -8.92 13.90 22.49
N ILE A 286 -9.57 15.05 22.28
CA ILE A 286 -10.86 15.12 21.56
C ILE A 286 -10.73 15.59 20.12
N GLY A 287 -9.53 16.00 19.68
CA GLY A 287 -9.25 16.40 18.31
C GLY A 287 -7.79 16.81 18.10
N VAL A 288 -7.35 16.81 16.85
CA VAL A 288 -5.94 17.08 16.49
C VAL A 288 -5.82 18.12 15.38
N LEU A 289 -4.97 19.12 15.58
CA LEU A 289 -4.55 20.09 14.58
C LEU A 289 -3.11 19.81 14.15
N ILE A 290 -2.85 19.76 12.85
CA ILE A 290 -1.53 19.46 12.30
C ILE A 290 -1.03 20.63 11.46
N TYR A 291 0.17 21.13 11.74
CA TYR A 291 0.77 22.24 11.01
C TYR A 291 2.22 21.94 10.59
N MET A 292 2.70 22.67 9.58
CA MET A 292 4.10 22.64 9.15
C MET A 292 4.86 23.81 9.76
N ASP A 293 5.76 23.52 10.69
CA ASP A 293 6.57 24.56 11.32
C ASP A 293 7.72 25.03 10.41
N GLN A 294 8.18 26.27 10.61
CA GLN A 294 9.24 26.87 9.78
C GLN A 294 10.60 26.21 9.94
N THR A 295 10.94 25.70 11.13
CA THR A 295 12.27 25.12 11.38
C THR A 295 12.47 23.79 10.67
N LYS A 296 11.41 22.98 10.56
CA LYS A 296 11.44 21.70 9.84
C LYS A 296 11.07 21.84 8.37
N PHE A 297 10.15 22.74 8.06
CA PHE A 297 9.67 23.02 6.71
C PHE A 297 9.92 24.49 6.39
N PRO A 298 11.11 24.84 5.85
CA PRO A 298 11.48 26.23 5.54
C PRO A 298 10.78 26.73 4.27
N VAL A 299 9.45 26.68 4.26
CA VAL A 299 8.59 27.18 3.19
C VAL A 299 8.31 28.66 3.45
N VAL A 300 8.57 29.51 2.46
CA VAL A 300 8.37 30.96 2.58
C VAL A 300 6.89 31.29 2.83
N ASN A 301 5.98 30.70 2.04
CA ASN A 301 4.55 30.89 2.19
C ASN A 301 4.03 30.22 3.48
N ALA A 302 3.57 31.02 4.44
CA ALA A 302 3.00 30.54 5.70
C ALA A 302 1.56 30.00 5.56
N ASN A 303 0.84 30.42 4.52
CA ASN A 303 -0.57 30.07 4.25
C ASN A 303 -0.72 28.84 3.34
N LEU A 304 0.31 27.98 3.25
CA LEU A 304 0.28 26.83 2.36
C LEU A 304 -0.71 25.77 2.89
N PRO A 305 -1.74 25.39 2.11
CA PRO A 305 -2.63 24.31 2.51
C PRO A 305 -1.94 22.96 2.45
N VAL A 306 -2.28 22.08 3.40
CA VAL A 306 -1.68 20.76 3.54
C VAL A 306 -2.77 19.71 3.47
N PHE A 307 -2.60 18.71 2.60
CA PHE A 307 -3.42 17.50 2.59
C PHE A 307 -2.72 16.38 3.36
N GLY A 308 -3.49 15.52 4.02
CA GLY A 308 -2.97 14.30 4.62
C GLY A 308 -4.06 13.23 4.77
N HIS A 309 -3.70 12.08 5.35
CA HIS A 309 -4.66 11.02 5.69
C HIS A 309 -4.41 10.51 7.11
N ALA A 310 -5.48 10.12 7.81
CA ALA A 310 -5.41 9.62 9.18
C ALA A 310 -5.68 8.11 9.32
N HIS A 311 -5.86 7.38 8.21
CA HIS A 311 -6.03 5.93 8.26
C HIS A 311 -4.71 5.24 8.66
N ARG A 312 -4.73 4.55 9.81
CA ARG A 312 -3.64 3.71 10.32
C ARG A 312 -3.71 2.32 9.67
N GLY A 313 -3.48 2.30 8.37
CA GLY A 313 -3.53 1.10 7.54
C GLY A 313 -3.24 1.44 6.09
N THR A 314 -3.48 0.49 5.20
CA THR A 314 -3.32 0.64 3.75
C THR A 314 -4.53 0.09 3.02
N GLY A 315 -4.85 0.65 1.87
CA GLY A 315 -6.00 0.24 1.06
C GLY A 315 -7.30 0.93 1.49
N ASP A 316 -8.42 0.38 1.05
CA ASP A 316 -9.75 0.87 1.42
C ASP A 316 -10.07 0.50 2.88
N PRO A 317 -10.28 1.50 3.76
CA PRO A 317 -10.57 1.22 5.17
C PRO A 317 -11.95 0.57 5.39
N TYR A 318 -12.81 0.49 4.39
CA TYR A 318 -14.14 -0.11 4.50
C TYR A 318 -14.23 -1.55 3.99
N THR A 319 -13.14 -2.07 3.41
CA THR A 319 -13.01 -3.47 2.96
C THR A 319 -11.66 -4.07 3.37
N PRO A 320 -11.31 -4.05 4.67
CA PRO A 320 -10.01 -4.55 5.13
C PRO A 320 -9.85 -6.04 4.79
N GLY A 321 -8.77 -6.36 4.05
CA GLY A 321 -8.40 -7.73 3.69
C GLY A 321 -9.09 -8.29 2.44
N PHE A 322 -9.95 -7.51 1.77
CA PHE A 322 -10.63 -7.94 0.53
C PHE A 322 -10.64 -6.82 -0.52
N PRO A 323 -10.65 -7.16 -1.83
CA PRO A 323 -10.81 -6.16 -2.88
C PRO A 323 -12.14 -5.41 -2.76
N SER A 324 -12.13 -4.11 -3.05
CA SER A 324 -13.34 -3.27 -3.05
C SER A 324 -14.08 -3.39 -4.38
N PHE A 325 -15.42 -3.48 -4.31
CA PHE A 325 -16.29 -3.59 -5.48
C PHE A 325 -17.39 -2.51 -5.44
N ASN A 326 -17.92 -2.12 -6.61
CA ASN A 326 -18.99 -1.11 -6.73
C ASN A 326 -20.24 -1.47 -5.91
N HIS A 327 -20.49 -2.76 -5.71
CA HIS A 327 -21.58 -3.30 -4.91
C HIS A 327 -21.06 -4.42 -3.99
N THR A 328 -20.27 -4.07 -2.97
CA THR A 328 -19.89 -5.07 -1.97
C THR A 328 -21.16 -5.65 -1.36
N GLN A 329 -21.37 -6.96 -1.56
CA GLN A 329 -22.48 -7.70 -0.97
C GLN A 329 -22.42 -7.67 0.57
N PHE A 330 -21.25 -7.38 1.13
CA PHE A 330 -21.02 -7.22 2.55
C PHE A 330 -21.27 -5.77 2.98
N PRO A 331 -21.95 -5.56 4.13
CA PRO A 331 -22.03 -4.23 4.73
C PRO A 331 -20.61 -3.72 5.01
N PRO A 332 -20.35 -2.40 4.88
CA PRO A 332 -19.02 -1.84 5.10
C PRO A 332 -18.51 -2.19 6.50
N SER A 333 -17.47 -3.02 6.59
CA SER A 333 -16.78 -3.25 7.86
C SER A 333 -15.73 -2.15 8.05
N GLN A 334 -15.86 -1.35 9.09
CA GLN A 334 -14.93 -0.26 9.34
C GLN A 334 -13.61 -0.80 9.90
N SER A 335 -12.50 -0.43 9.24
CA SER A 335 -11.14 -0.66 9.74
C SER A 335 -10.96 -0.04 11.12
N SER A 336 -10.39 -0.81 12.05
CA SER A 336 -9.97 -0.32 13.38
C SER A 336 -8.90 0.78 13.32
N GLY A 337 -8.22 0.94 12.19
CA GLY A 337 -7.28 2.04 11.94
C GLY A 337 -7.90 3.39 11.57
N LEU A 338 -9.24 3.53 11.55
CA LEU A 338 -9.89 4.83 11.34
C LEU A 338 -9.94 5.64 12.65
N PRO A 339 -9.67 6.96 12.61
CA PRO A 339 -9.72 7.80 13.80
C PRO A 339 -11.16 8.04 14.28
N ASN A 340 -11.35 8.09 15.59
CA ASN A 340 -12.62 8.40 16.26
C ASN A 340 -12.67 9.84 16.77
N ILE A 341 -11.68 10.67 16.44
CA ILE A 341 -11.62 12.11 16.71
C ILE A 341 -11.41 12.90 15.41
N PRO A 342 -11.86 14.17 15.34
CA PRO A 342 -11.62 15.03 14.20
C PRO A 342 -10.15 15.43 14.12
N VAL A 343 -9.63 15.47 12.89
CA VAL A 343 -8.26 15.80 12.55
C VAL A 343 -8.26 16.81 11.42
N GLN A 344 -7.55 17.92 11.59
CA GLN A 344 -7.52 18.98 10.58
C GLN A 344 -6.09 19.48 10.39
N THR A 345 -5.70 19.71 9.14
CA THR A 345 -4.48 20.45 8.83
C THR A 345 -4.76 21.94 8.89
N ILE A 346 -3.79 22.71 9.38
CA ILE A 346 -3.84 24.16 9.41
C ILE A 346 -2.56 24.74 8.81
N SER A 347 -2.65 25.97 8.32
CA SER A 347 -1.47 26.67 7.84
C SER A 347 -0.52 27.04 8.98
N ARG A 348 0.72 27.41 8.65
CA ARG A 348 1.66 27.91 9.66
C ARG A 348 1.16 29.21 10.27
N ALA A 349 0.60 30.11 9.46
CA ALA A 349 0.02 31.36 9.95
C ALA A 349 -1.17 31.11 10.88
N GLY A 350 -2.01 30.11 10.60
CA GLY A 350 -3.08 29.68 11.48
C GLY A 350 -2.56 29.16 12.82
N ALA A 351 -1.47 28.39 12.81
CA ALA A 351 -0.81 27.92 14.03
C ALA A 351 -0.19 29.08 14.83
N GLU A 352 0.45 30.05 14.18
CA GLU A 352 1.01 31.24 14.84
C GLU A 352 -0.08 32.01 15.60
N LYS A 353 -1.25 32.24 14.97
CA LYS A 353 -2.42 32.85 15.63
C LYS A 353 -2.98 32.06 16.82
N LEU A 354 -2.75 30.74 16.86
CA LEU A 354 -3.18 29.89 17.99
C LEU A 354 -2.19 29.94 19.16
N PHE A 355 -0.95 30.39 18.93
CA PHE A 355 0.09 30.52 19.96
C PHE A 355 0.19 31.92 20.55
N GLU A 356 -0.37 32.93 19.87
CA GLU A 356 -0.62 34.28 20.40
C GLU A 356 -1.68 34.26 21.51
#